data_AF-A0A8A6KHS4-F1
#
_entry.id   AF-A0A8A6KHS4-F1
#
_cell.length_a   1.000
_cell.length_b   1.000
_cell.length_c   1.000
_cell.angle_alpha   90.00
_cell.angle_beta   90.00
_cell.angle_gamma   90.00
#
_symmetry.space_group_name_H-M   'P 1'
#
loop_
_entity.id
_entity.type
_entity.pdbx_description
1 polymer ?
#
loop_
_entity_poly.entity_id
_entity_poly.type
_entity_poly.pdbx_seq_one_letter_code
_entity_poly.pdbx_strand_id
1 'polypeptide(L)'
;MKFNTKSYKIFKIKHHFKKAKFFIFCHGTNSSISEWLNVEQDLVRSQLSYYRSYNSLTKKSIRDSIFKSLTKLANGPLFFVSVYKERRMSQALTKLIAVNKLLTSMCIRMNDRVYSIPQLTNISTLNYITNIVIFRSLLDRMLKTPYKTFTTK
;
A
#
# COMPACT_ATOMS: atom_id res chain seq x y z
N MET A 1 -15.52 -27.83 6.70
CA MET A 1 -15.85 -26.43 7.11
C MET A 1 -17.16 -26.04 6.41
N LYS A 2 -18.21 -25.65 7.14
CA LYS A 2 -19.47 -25.21 6.51
C LYS A 2 -19.24 -23.88 5.75
N PHE A 3 -19.18 -23.93 4.43
CA PHE A 3 -19.03 -22.74 3.59
C PHE A 3 -20.35 -21.95 3.57
N ASN A 4 -20.32 -20.72 4.07
CA ASN A 4 -21.40 -19.76 3.95
C ASN A 4 -20.86 -18.45 3.37
N THR A 5 -21.75 -17.51 3.05
CA THR A 5 -21.38 -16.23 2.41
C THR A 5 -20.36 -15.43 3.24
N LYS A 6 -20.46 -15.47 4.57
CA LYS A 6 -19.51 -14.78 5.46
C LYS A 6 -18.15 -15.45 5.46
N SER A 7 -18.09 -16.78 5.55
CA SER A 7 -16.84 -17.53 5.53
C SER A 7 -16.13 -17.41 4.19
N TYR A 8 -16.89 -17.39 3.08
CA TYR A 8 -16.37 -17.13 1.75
C TYR A 8 -15.76 -15.73 1.61
N LYS A 9 -16.45 -14.69 2.10
CA LYS A 9 -15.91 -13.32 2.08
C LYS A 9 -14.62 -13.20 2.91
N ILE A 10 -14.57 -13.80 4.10
CA ILE A 10 -13.35 -13.87 4.92
C ILE A 10 -12.23 -14.59 4.18
N PHE A 11 -12.54 -15.74 3.57
CA PHE A 11 -11.58 -16.48 2.75
C PHE A 11 -11.05 -15.63 1.60
N LYS A 12 -11.91 -14.88 0.90
CA LYS A 12 -11.52 -14.00 -0.20
C LYS A 12 -10.57 -12.88 0.25
N ILE A 13 -10.83 -12.26 1.41
CA ILE A 13 -9.93 -11.27 2.02
C ILE A 13 -8.57 -11.90 2.32
N LYS A 14 -8.56 -13.04 3.03
CA LYS A 14 -7.32 -13.76 3.38
C LYS A 14 -6.55 -14.19 2.14
N HIS A 15 -7.25 -14.65 1.11
CA HIS A 15 -6.66 -15.02 -0.17
C HIS A 15 -6.04 -13.81 -0.88
N HIS A 16 -6.71 -12.65 -0.88
CA HIS A 16 -6.13 -11.41 -1.41
C HIS A 16 -4.84 -11.04 -0.67
N PHE A 17 -4.86 -11.07 0.67
CA PHE A 17 -3.67 -10.82 1.48
C PHE A 17 -2.53 -11.81 1.19
N LYS A 18 -2.82 -13.07 0.86
CA LYS A 18 -1.77 -14.04 0.52
C LYS A 18 -1.22 -13.84 -0.90
N LYS A 19 -2.08 -13.51 -1.86
CA LYS A 19 -1.74 -13.44 -3.29
C LYS A 19 -1.08 -12.12 -3.68
N ALA A 20 -1.53 -11.02 -3.11
CA ALA A 20 -1.01 -9.69 -3.44
C ALA A 20 0.24 -9.38 -2.63
N LYS A 21 1.41 -9.38 -3.30
CA LYS A 21 2.69 -8.98 -2.69
C LYS A 21 2.80 -7.45 -2.48
N PHE A 22 2.05 -6.69 -3.26
CA PHE A 22 1.95 -5.23 -3.18
C PHE A 22 0.48 -4.81 -3.19
N PHE A 23 0.06 -4.08 -2.15
CA PHE A 23 -1.24 -3.39 -2.15
C PHE A 23 -1.28 -2.31 -1.08
N ILE A 24 -2.17 -1.35 -1.27
CA ILE A 24 -2.38 -0.19 -0.40
C ILE A 24 -3.70 -0.40 0.35
N PHE A 25 -3.68 -0.19 1.66
CA PHE A 25 -4.89 -0.06 2.46
C PHE A 25 -5.37 1.37 2.39
N CYS A 26 -6.58 1.57 1.86
CA CYS A 26 -7.20 2.88 1.76
C CYS A 26 -8.51 2.93 2.56
N HIS A 27 -8.75 4.09 3.15
CA HIS A 27 -10.08 4.49 3.61
C HIS A 27 -10.77 5.23 2.48
N GLY A 28 -12.03 4.89 2.24
CA GLY A 28 -12.89 5.71 1.41
C GLY A 28 -13.91 6.46 2.26
N THR A 29 -14.35 7.59 1.73
CA THR A 29 -15.50 8.33 2.26
C THR A 29 -16.81 7.68 1.79
N ASN A 30 -17.91 7.95 2.51
CA ASN A 30 -19.23 7.65 1.99
C ASN A 30 -19.49 8.59 0.81
N SER A 31 -19.27 8.07 -0.39
CA SER A 31 -19.40 8.80 -1.66
C SER A 31 -20.72 8.44 -2.33
N SER A 32 -21.28 9.40 -3.05
CA SER A 32 -22.35 9.18 -4.01
C SER A 32 -21.90 8.23 -5.13
N ILE A 33 -22.86 7.69 -5.89
CA ILE A 33 -22.57 6.79 -7.00
C ILE A 33 -21.71 7.48 -8.08
N SER A 34 -21.97 8.75 -8.37
CA SER A 34 -21.20 9.54 -9.35
C SER A 34 -19.76 9.77 -8.89
N GLU A 35 -19.55 10.13 -7.63
CA GLU A 35 -18.21 10.26 -7.05
C GLU A 35 -17.46 8.94 -7.06
N TRP A 36 -18.14 7.84 -6.72
CA TRP A 36 -17.54 6.51 -6.75
C TRP A 36 -17.12 6.09 -8.16
N LEU A 37 -17.94 6.40 -9.17
CA LEU A 37 -17.60 6.14 -10.57
C LEU A 37 -16.32 6.87 -10.98
N ASN A 38 -16.14 8.12 -10.54
CA ASN A 38 -14.93 8.89 -10.81
C ASN A 38 -13.69 8.25 -10.16
N VAL A 39 -13.81 7.77 -8.91
CA VAL A 39 -12.74 7.04 -8.22
C VAL A 39 -12.36 5.79 -9.00
N GLU A 40 -13.34 5.02 -9.47
CA GLU A 40 -13.12 3.79 -10.23
C GLU A 40 -12.42 4.08 -11.57
N GLN A 41 -12.82 5.15 -12.28
CA GLN A 41 -12.16 5.58 -13.50
C GLN A 41 -10.70 6.00 -13.26
N ASP A 42 -10.42 6.76 -12.18
CA ASP A 42 -9.06 7.19 -11.85
C ASP A 42 -8.15 6.02 -11.50
N LEU A 43 -8.67 5.03 -10.76
CA LEU A 43 -7.95 3.79 -10.48
C LEU A 43 -7.64 3.03 -11.77
N VAL A 44 -8.61 2.86 -12.67
CA VAL A 44 -8.41 2.18 -13.95
C VAL A 44 -7.39 2.89 -14.83
N ARG A 45 -7.48 4.23 -14.96
CA ARG A 45 -6.50 5.05 -15.68
C ARG A 45 -5.09 4.91 -15.11
N SER A 46 -5.00 4.79 -13.78
CA SER A 46 -3.74 4.56 -13.07
C SER A 46 -3.27 3.09 -13.11
N GLN A 47 -3.99 2.20 -13.80
CA GLN A 47 -3.73 0.77 -13.87
C GLN A 47 -3.77 0.08 -12.50
N LEU A 48 -4.71 0.51 -11.67
CA LEU A 48 -4.98 -0.03 -10.35
C LEU A 48 -6.35 -0.73 -10.32
N SER A 49 -6.39 -1.79 -9.55
CA SER A 49 -7.58 -2.56 -9.20
C SER A 49 -7.86 -2.36 -7.72
N TYR A 50 -9.12 -2.51 -7.32
CA TYR A 50 -9.48 -2.41 -5.91
C TYR A 50 -10.35 -3.59 -5.47
N TYR A 51 -10.31 -3.86 -4.18
CA TYR A 51 -11.24 -4.74 -3.51
C TYR A 51 -11.88 -4.00 -2.34
N ARG A 52 -13.19 -3.77 -2.41
CA ARG A 52 -13.99 -3.19 -1.32
C ARG A 52 -14.33 -4.28 -0.30
N SER A 53 -13.97 -4.08 0.96
CA SER A 53 -14.18 -5.06 2.03
C SER A 53 -15.05 -4.50 3.15
N TYR A 54 -15.85 -5.37 3.77
CA TYR A 54 -16.66 -5.02 4.95
C TYR A 54 -15.81 -4.95 6.21
N ASN A 55 -15.95 -3.87 6.98
CA ASN A 55 -15.09 -3.56 8.12
C ASN A 55 -15.06 -4.69 9.16
N SER A 56 -16.21 -5.26 9.52
CA SER A 56 -16.30 -6.33 10.51
C SER A 56 -15.56 -7.61 10.07
N LEU A 57 -15.68 -7.98 8.79
CA LEU A 57 -14.99 -9.13 8.21
C LEU A 57 -13.50 -8.87 8.06
N THR A 58 -13.12 -7.66 7.68
CA THR A 58 -11.74 -7.21 7.59
C THR A 58 -11.06 -7.23 8.95
N LYS A 59 -11.67 -6.64 9.99
CA LYS A 59 -11.15 -6.67 11.37
C LYS A 59 -10.90 -8.11 11.84
N LYS A 60 -11.85 -9.02 11.59
CA LYS A 60 -11.68 -10.44 11.92
C LYS A 60 -10.51 -11.08 11.14
N SER A 61 -10.31 -10.70 9.89
CA SER A 61 -9.23 -11.24 9.04
C SER A 61 -7.85 -10.66 9.38
N ILE A 62 -7.80 -9.41 9.82
CA ILE A 62 -6.59 -8.65 10.13
C ILE A 62 -6.03 -9.02 11.52
N ARG A 63 -6.90 -9.27 12.51
CA ARG A 63 -6.51 -9.56 13.89
C ARG A 63 -5.51 -10.72 14.02
N ASP A 64 -5.67 -11.74 13.19
CA ASP A 64 -4.82 -12.96 13.22
C ASP A 64 -3.73 -12.93 12.13
N SER A 65 -3.22 -11.74 11.77
CA SER A 65 -2.27 -11.57 10.66
C SER A 65 -1.19 -10.53 10.95
N ILE A 66 -0.25 -10.35 10.02
CA ILE A 66 0.77 -9.28 10.06
C ILE A 66 0.17 -7.86 10.17
N PHE A 67 -1.12 -7.73 9.88
CA PHE A 67 -1.86 -6.47 9.93
C PHE A 67 -2.48 -6.19 11.30
N LYS A 68 -2.26 -7.01 12.33
CA LYS A 68 -2.94 -6.88 13.64
C LYS A 68 -2.94 -5.46 14.22
N SER A 69 -1.89 -4.68 13.99
CA SER A 69 -1.77 -3.27 14.40
C SER A 69 -2.80 -2.34 13.73
N LEU A 70 -3.25 -2.67 12.52
CA LEU A 70 -4.23 -1.90 11.74
C LEU A 70 -5.68 -2.14 12.21
N THR A 71 -5.93 -3.07 13.13
CA THR A 71 -7.29 -3.35 13.64
C THR A 71 -7.99 -2.10 14.18
N LYS A 72 -7.23 -1.21 14.82
CA LYS A 72 -7.73 0.07 15.35
C LYS A 72 -8.06 1.08 14.26
N LEU A 73 -7.36 1.01 13.12
CA LEU A 73 -7.57 1.90 11.97
C LEU A 73 -8.75 1.43 11.11
N ALA A 74 -9.13 0.16 11.15
CA ALA A 74 -10.16 -0.44 10.32
C ALA A 74 -11.63 -0.05 10.66
N ASN A 75 -11.93 1.22 10.94
CA ASN A 75 -13.26 1.67 11.43
C ASN A 75 -14.22 2.19 10.35
N GLY A 76 -13.71 2.73 9.24
CA GLY A 76 -14.51 3.21 8.10
C GLY A 76 -14.46 2.27 6.88
N PRO A 77 -15.12 2.59 5.76
CA PRO A 77 -15.05 1.82 4.52
C PRO A 77 -13.60 1.52 4.11
N LEU A 78 -13.31 0.26 3.84
CA LEU A 78 -11.96 -0.21 3.53
C LEU A 78 -11.85 -0.71 2.09
N PHE A 79 -10.78 -0.25 1.44
CA PHE A 79 -10.41 -0.63 0.10
C PHE A 79 -8.98 -1.16 0.11
N PHE A 80 -8.77 -2.28 -0.57
CA PHE A 80 -7.42 -2.77 -0.87
C PHE A 80 -7.13 -2.44 -2.33
N VAL A 81 -6.23 -1.51 -2.57
CA VAL A 81 -5.85 -1.08 -3.91
C VAL A 81 -4.58 -1.82 -4.32
N SER A 82 -4.67 -2.62 -5.37
CA SER A 82 -3.56 -3.41 -5.90
C SER A 82 -3.32 -3.09 -7.36
N VAL A 83 -2.09 -3.24 -7.81
CA VAL A 83 -1.72 -3.02 -9.21
C VAL A 83 -2.29 -4.16 -10.05
N TYR A 84 -2.75 -3.87 -11.28
CA TYR A 84 -3.14 -4.95 -12.20
C TYR A 84 -1.96 -5.91 -12.41
N LYS A 85 -2.27 -7.21 -12.47
CA LYS A 85 -1.32 -8.33 -12.51
C LYS A 85 -0.09 -8.03 -13.38
N GLU A 86 1.09 -8.29 -12.81
CA GLU A 86 2.38 -8.48 -13.50
C GLU A 86 2.97 -7.28 -14.27
N ARG A 87 2.34 -6.11 -14.26
CA ARG A 87 2.98 -4.91 -14.83
C ARG A 87 4.01 -4.34 -13.86
N ARG A 88 5.18 -4.01 -14.41
CA ARG A 88 6.27 -3.35 -13.67
C ARG A 88 5.74 -2.04 -13.09
N MET A 89 5.92 -1.84 -11.80
CA MET A 89 5.64 -0.58 -11.12
C MET A 89 6.60 0.49 -11.62
N SER A 90 6.20 1.17 -12.69
CA SER A 90 6.92 2.30 -13.28
C SER A 90 6.50 3.64 -12.67
N GLN A 91 5.36 3.67 -11.97
CA GLN A 91 4.83 4.88 -11.35
C GLN A 91 5.55 5.21 -10.04
N ALA A 92 5.77 6.50 -9.81
CA ALA A 92 6.29 7.00 -8.54
C ALA A 92 5.35 6.63 -7.38
N LEU A 93 5.93 6.22 -6.25
CA LEU A 93 5.18 5.78 -5.07
C LEU A 93 4.23 6.87 -4.55
N THR A 94 4.64 8.13 -4.66
CA THR A 94 3.83 9.31 -4.29
C THR A 94 2.54 9.40 -5.10
N LYS A 95 2.58 9.13 -6.41
CA LYS A 95 1.39 9.12 -7.28
C LYS A 95 0.42 8.01 -6.88
N LEU A 96 0.95 6.85 -6.48
CA LEU A 96 0.16 5.69 -6.04
C LEU A 96 -0.49 5.90 -4.67
N ILE A 97 0.16 6.65 -3.79
CA ILE A 97 -0.40 7.01 -2.48
C ILE A 97 -1.54 8.03 -2.63
N ALA A 98 -1.44 8.93 -3.62
CA ALA A 98 -2.37 10.05 -3.82
C ALA A 98 -3.21 9.91 -5.11
N VAL A 99 -3.63 8.68 -5.46
CA VAL A 99 -4.36 8.41 -6.72
C VAL A 99 -5.67 9.19 -6.83
N ASN A 100 -6.42 9.27 -5.74
CA ASN A 100 -7.69 10.01 -5.71
C ASN A 100 -7.91 10.63 -4.32
N LYS A 101 -8.46 11.85 -4.29
CA LYS A 101 -8.69 12.62 -3.05
C LYS A 101 -9.70 11.96 -2.09
N LEU A 102 -10.63 11.16 -2.61
CA LEU A 102 -11.65 10.45 -1.83
C LEU A 102 -11.12 9.14 -1.22
N LEU A 103 -9.92 8.70 -1.61
CA LEU A 103 -9.24 7.54 -1.05
C LEU A 103 -8.03 7.98 -0.24
N THR A 104 -8.13 7.85 1.08
CA THR A 104 -7.01 8.14 1.98
C THR A 104 -6.18 6.87 2.21
N SER A 105 -4.95 6.86 1.70
CA SER A 105 -3.99 5.78 1.93
C SER A 105 -3.53 5.75 3.40
N MET A 106 -3.63 4.58 4.04
CA MET A 106 -3.21 4.38 5.45
C MET A 106 -1.84 3.73 5.56
N CYS A 107 -1.65 2.64 4.81
CA CYS A 107 -0.41 1.87 4.82
C CYS A 107 -0.28 1.09 3.52
N ILE A 108 0.94 0.68 3.23
CA ILE A 108 1.25 -0.14 2.06
C ILE A 108 1.85 -1.46 2.56
N ARG A 109 1.38 -2.56 2.01
CA ARG A 109 2.10 -3.82 2.09
C ARG A 109 3.05 -3.96 0.91
N MET A 110 4.31 -4.27 1.20
CA MET A 110 5.32 -4.62 0.20
C MET A 110 6.14 -5.80 0.72
N ASN A 111 6.31 -6.86 -0.08
CA ASN A 111 7.19 -8.01 0.21
C ASN A 111 7.03 -8.53 1.66
N ASP A 112 5.78 -8.74 2.08
CA ASP A 112 5.37 -9.27 3.39
C ASP A 112 5.58 -8.37 4.61
N ARG A 113 6.00 -7.12 4.39
CA ARG A 113 6.05 -6.08 5.42
C ARG A 113 5.00 -5.02 5.18
N VAL A 114 4.59 -4.37 6.28
CA VAL A 114 3.60 -3.29 6.29
C VAL A 114 4.34 -2.00 6.64
N TYR A 115 4.16 -0.99 5.80
CA TYR A 115 4.79 0.32 5.92
C TYR A 115 3.72 1.39 6.06
N SER A 116 3.88 2.31 7.02
CA SER A 116 3.02 3.48 7.13
C SER A 116 3.37 4.50 6.04
N ILE A 117 2.42 5.35 5.66
CA ILE A 117 2.67 6.39 4.65
C ILE A 117 3.85 7.30 5.03
N PRO A 118 4.02 7.77 6.29
CA PRO A 118 5.17 8.57 6.69
C PRO A 118 6.53 7.89 6.50
N GLN A 119 6.59 6.56 6.54
CA GLN A 119 7.85 5.82 6.28
C GLN A 119 8.24 5.84 4.79
N LEU A 120 7.30 6.18 3.91
CA LEU A 120 7.46 6.08 2.46
C LEU A 120 7.56 7.45 1.78
N THR A 121 7.36 8.54 2.52
CA THR A 121 7.38 9.91 1.97
C THR A 121 8.70 10.26 1.28
N ASN A 122 9.81 9.75 1.80
CA ASN A 122 11.15 10.02 1.27
C ASN A 122 11.60 9.04 0.18
N ILE A 123 10.77 8.06 -0.17
CA ILE A 123 11.10 7.07 -1.21
C ILE A 123 10.56 7.58 -2.55
N SER A 124 11.47 8.08 -3.39
CA SER A 124 11.13 8.63 -4.71
C SER A 124 10.70 7.55 -5.72
N THR A 125 11.31 6.37 -5.68
CA THR A 125 11.07 5.29 -6.64
C THR A 125 11.21 3.90 -6.03
N LEU A 126 10.40 2.97 -6.53
CA LEU A 126 10.53 1.53 -6.25
C LEU A 126 11.33 0.79 -7.34
N ASN A 127 11.83 1.51 -8.35
CA ASN A 127 12.64 0.92 -9.40
C ASN A 127 14.00 0.48 -8.86
N TYR A 128 14.28 -0.82 -8.95
CA TYR A 128 15.51 -1.42 -8.45
C TYR A 128 16.78 -0.83 -9.09
N ILE A 129 16.79 -0.67 -10.41
CA ILE A 129 17.96 -0.15 -11.14
C ILE A 129 18.25 1.28 -10.69
N THR A 130 17.22 2.13 -10.62
CA THR A 130 17.37 3.51 -10.15
C THR A 130 17.88 3.54 -8.71
N ASN A 131 17.35 2.68 -7.83
CA ASN A 131 17.77 2.61 -6.43
C ASN A 131 19.23 2.14 -6.28
N ILE A 132 19.71 1.18 -7.09
CA ILE A 132 21.13 0.80 -7.09
C ILE A 132 22.02 1.97 -7.51
N VAL A 133 21.63 2.72 -8.55
CA VAL A 133 22.42 3.87 -9.02
C VAL A 133 22.51 4.95 -7.93
N ILE A 134 21.40 5.23 -7.24
CA ILE A 134 21.37 6.14 -6.09
C ILE A 134 22.24 5.61 -4.95
N PHE A 135 22.14 4.32 -4.64
CA PHE A 135 22.94 3.71 -3.59
C PHE A 135 24.44 3.77 -3.89
N ARG A 136 24.84 3.47 -5.13
CA ARG A 136 26.23 3.57 -5.59
C ARG A 136 26.75 5.00 -5.48
N SER A 137 25.99 6.00 -5.95
CA SER A 137 26.43 7.39 -5.88
C SER A 137 26.54 7.91 -4.44
N LEU A 138 25.66 7.43 -3.55
CA LEU A 138 25.76 7.67 -2.11
C LEU A 138 27.03 7.05 -1.51
N LEU A 139 27.33 5.79 -1.83
CA LEU A 139 28.56 5.12 -1.38
C LEU A 139 29.80 5.83 -1.89
N ASP A 140 29.86 6.15 -3.19
CA ASP A 140 30.99 6.86 -3.80
C ASP A 140 31.22 8.22 -3.11
N ARG A 141 30.13 8.93 -2.76
CA ARG A 141 30.23 10.19 -2.02
C ARG A 141 30.73 9.97 -0.60
N MET A 142 30.23 8.98 0.12
CA MET A 142 30.64 8.69 1.51
C MET A 142 32.10 8.22 1.60
N LEU A 143 32.58 7.47 0.60
CA LEU A 143 33.97 7.02 0.53
C LEU A 143 34.93 8.15 0.11
N LYS A 144 34.46 9.10 -0.71
CA LYS A 144 35.24 10.28 -1.12
C LYS A 144 35.21 11.43 -0.13
N THR A 145 34.22 11.49 0.76
CA THR A 145 34.29 12.41 1.89
C THR A 145 35.45 11.97 2.78
N PRO A 146 36.53 12.77 2.91
CA PRO A 146 37.57 12.45 3.87
C PRO A 146 36.89 12.32 5.23
N TYR A 147 37.35 11.37 6.05
CA TYR A 147 36.96 11.22 7.45
C TYR A 147 37.09 12.58 8.16
N LYS A 148 36.05 13.43 8.06
CA LYS A 148 35.90 14.56 8.98
C LYS A 148 35.63 13.86 10.29
N THR A 149 36.68 13.76 11.09
CA THR A 149 36.62 13.48 12.52
C THR A 149 35.36 14.14 13.05
N PHE A 150 34.39 13.33 13.50
CA PHE A 150 33.24 13.83 14.22
C PHE A 150 33.80 14.56 15.44
N THR A 151 33.92 15.88 15.37
CA THR A 151 34.23 16.69 16.54
C THR A 151 32.99 16.68 17.40
N THR A 152 33.02 15.83 18.42
CA THR A 152 32.10 15.86 19.55
C THR A 152 32.15 17.26 20.17
N LYS A 153 31.03 17.97 20.12
CA LYS A 153 30.75 19.09 21.02
C LYS A 153 29.98 18.56 22.22
#